data_AF-A0A0N5D3R0-F1
#
_entry.id   AF-A0A0N5D3R0-F1
#
_cell.length_a   1.000
_cell.length_b   1.000
_cell.length_c   1.000
_cell.angle_alpha   90.00
_cell.angle_beta   90.00
_cell.angle_gamma   90.00
#
_symmetry.space_group_name_H-M   'P 1'
#
loop_
_entity.id
_entity.type
_entity.pdbx_description
1 polymer ?
#
loop_
_entity_poly.entity_id
_entity_poly.type
_entity_poly.pdbx_seq_one_letter_code
_entity_poly.pdbx_strand_id
1 'polypeptide(L)'
;MEVIKKNRRKLLVTHEEPQYSQLNTQGSRPYTLFKSIYTNNTDRSQEYSFKTERSTESLCSVIREQGYVIGGECELTLKTPCEIAELKAGFKREMNFNNVNENTKSEVMSWAVDSTVIVPPHYKTEASIIIEEMNYQGSYVIASVLSGSVTISIRRRKDGALVLPITVNIVEVFREHLESRHVRKEVKASAMVQGNQCVRITSKGVCSFQFALKQRIDLKEEPFGDEEKLMVD
;
A
#
# COMPACT_ATOMS: atom_id res chain seq x y z
N MET A 1 17.37 20.11 -36.02
CA MET A 1 16.19 20.10 -35.13
C MET A 1 16.40 18.96 -34.15
N GLU A 2 16.18 19.01 -32.83
CA GLU A 2 15.60 20.02 -31.94
C GLU A 2 15.74 19.52 -30.49
N VAL A 3 15.82 20.42 -29.49
CA VAL A 3 15.59 20.05 -28.08
C VAL A 3 14.15 20.42 -27.75
N ILE A 4 13.30 19.41 -27.59
CA ILE A 4 11.87 19.61 -27.31
C ILE A 4 11.68 19.73 -25.79
N LYS A 5 11.25 20.92 -25.34
CA LYS A 5 10.83 21.13 -23.93
C LYS A 5 9.31 21.14 -23.85
N LYS A 6 8.75 20.28 -23.00
CA LYS A 6 7.30 20.16 -22.77
C LYS A 6 6.88 21.02 -21.57
N ASN A 7 5.87 21.88 -21.75
CA ASN A 7 5.22 22.63 -20.68
C ASN A 7 3.79 22.11 -20.48
N ARG A 8 3.49 21.69 -19.24
CA ARG A 8 2.25 21.00 -18.84
C ARG A 8 1.35 21.86 -17.94
N ARG A 9 1.62 23.15 -17.74
CA ARG A 9 0.86 24.01 -16.80
C ARG A 9 -0.64 24.09 -17.08
N LYS A 10 -1.06 23.84 -18.32
CA LYS A 10 -2.46 23.84 -18.76
C LYS A 10 -3.03 22.44 -18.98
N LEU A 11 -2.30 21.40 -18.58
CA LEU A 11 -2.77 20.02 -18.59
C LEU A 11 -3.36 19.70 -17.22
N LEU A 12 -4.63 19.38 -17.17
CA LEU A 12 -5.30 18.87 -15.98
C LEU A 12 -5.32 17.35 -16.04
N VAL A 13 -4.90 16.71 -14.96
CA VAL A 13 -4.98 15.26 -14.75
C VAL A 13 -5.78 15.04 -13.49
N THR A 14 -6.79 14.19 -13.56
CA THR A 14 -7.61 13.78 -12.42
C THR A 14 -7.72 12.27 -12.41
N HIS A 15 -7.56 11.66 -11.24
CA HIS A 15 -7.67 10.21 -11.07
C HIS A 15 -9.02 9.89 -10.46
N GLU A 16 -9.73 8.95 -11.09
CA GLU A 16 -10.93 8.35 -10.51
C GLU A 16 -10.54 7.40 -9.38
N GLU A 17 -11.53 7.02 -8.57
CA GLU A 17 -11.37 6.04 -7.51
C GLU A 17 -10.98 4.66 -8.08
N PRO A 18 -9.99 3.96 -7.49
CA PRO A 18 -9.61 2.63 -7.92
C PRO A 18 -10.76 1.64 -7.67
N GLN A 19 -11.09 0.87 -8.69
CA GLN A 19 -12.03 -0.24 -8.61
C GLN A 19 -11.26 -1.54 -8.41
N TYR A 20 -11.51 -2.21 -7.28
CA TYR A 20 -10.90 -3.49 -6.98
C TYR A 20 -11.80 -4.63 -7.41
N SER A 21 -11.20 -5.67 -7.95
CA SER A 21 -11.87 -6.95 -8.23
C SER A 21 -11.04 -8.09 -7.65
N GLN A 22 -11.73 -9.17 -7.27
CA GLN A 22 -11.10 -10.38 -6.73
C GLN A 22 -10.20 -10.10 -5.50
N LEU A 23 -10.54 -9.10 -4.69
CA LEU A 23 -9.80 -8.78 -3.47
C LEU A 23 -10.08 -9.86 -2.42
N ASN A 24 -9.24 -10.88 -2.40
CA ASN A 24 -9.41 -12.05 -1.55
C ASN A 24 -8.40 -12.02 -0.40
N THR A 25 -8.85 -12.44 0.77
CA THR A 25 -7.96 -12.72 1.90
C THR A 25 -7.19 -14.02 1.62
N GLN A 26 -5.87 -13.96 1.59
CA GLN A 26 -4.99 -15.13 1.47
C GLN A 26 -4.80 -15.87 2.82
N GLY A 27 -5.64 -15.54 3.81
CA GLY A 27 -5.58 -16.04 5.17
C GLY A 27 -4.86 -15.08 6.12
N SER A 28 -5.13 -15.27 7.41
CA SER A 28 -4.39 -14.64 8.50
C SER A 28 -3.39 -15.62 9.07
N ARG A 29 -2.14 -15.19 9.29
CA ARG A 29 -1.14 -16.00 10.00
C ARG A 29 -0.89 -15.36 11.37
N PRO A 30 -1.24 -16.04 12.49
CA PRO A 30 -0.86 -15.57 13.80
C PRO A 30 0.63 -15.82 14.02
N TYR A 31 1.35 -14.80 14.43
CA TYR A 31 2.75 -14.88 14.82
C TYR A 31 2.87 -14.63 16.32
N THR A 32 3.40 -15.59 17.07
CA THR A 32 3.85 -15.37 18.45
C THR A 32 5.18 -14.65 18.41
N LEU A 33 5.20 -13.45 18.99
CA LEU A 33 6.33 -12.54 18.88
C LEU A 33 7.20 -12.54 20.11
N PHE A 34 6.54 -12.74 21.24
CA PHE A 34 7.15 -12.68 22.54
C PHE A 34 6.44 -13.67 23.45
N LYS A 35 7.24 -14.33 24.28
CA LYS A 35 6.79 -15.28 25.28
C LYS A 35 7.60 -15.02 26.55
N SER A 36 6.90 -14.74 27.64
CA SER A 36 7.48 -14.64 28.98
C SER A 36 6.82 -15.66 29.90
N ILE A 37 7.60 -16.26 30.78
CA ILE A 37 7.11 -17.19 31.79
C ILE A 37 7.35 -16.54 33.15
N TYR A 38 6.28 -16.33 33.88
CA TYR A 38 6.30 -15.83 35.25
C TYR A 38 6.06 -17.01 36.19
N THR A 39 6.86 -17.11 37.23
CA THR A 39 6.87 -18.26 38.14
C THR A 39 6.68 -17.77 39.56
N ASN A 40 5.69 -18.30 40.26
CA ASN A 40 5.40 -17.93 41.64
C ASN A 40 5.61 -19.12 42.59
N ASN A 41 6.74 -19.13 43.28
CA ASN A 41 7.09 -20.16 44.27
C ASN A 41 6.63 -19.82 45.70
N THR A 42 5.69 -18.89 45.86
CA THR A 42 5.23 -18.44 47.18
C THR A 42 3.79 -18.87 47.44
N ASP A 43 3.38 -18.83 48.70
CA ASP A 43 2.01 -19.19 49.12
C ASP A 43 0.95 -18.11 48.85
N ARG A 44 1.30 -17.04 48.14
CA ARG A 44 0.41 -15.91 47.83
C ARG A 44 0.52 -15.55 46.37
N SER A 45 -0.57 -15.08 45.77
CA SER A 45 -0.56 -14.60 44.38
C SER A 45 0.42 -13.43 44.23
N GLN A 46 1.11 -13.39 43.10
CA GLN A 46 2.03 -12.31 42.73
C GLN A 46 1.55 -11.64 41.46
N GLU A 47 1.70 -10.32 41.40
CA GLU A 47 1.37 -9.52 40.22
C GLU A 47 2.67 -9.08 39.54
N TYR A 48 2.77 -9.36 38.24
CA TYR A 48 3.89 -8.94 37.40
C TYR A 48 3.38 -7.97 36.34
N SER A 49 4.00 -6.80 36.23
CA SER A 49 3.75 -5.87 35.14
C SER A 49 4.77 -6.11 34.02
N PHE A 50 4.32 -6.09 32.77
CA PHE A 50 5.22 -6.16 31.63
C PHE A 50 4.85 -5.13 30.57
N LYS A 51 5.89 -4.55 30.00
CA LYS A 51 5.81 -3.56 28.94
C LYS A 51 6.64 -4.01 27.76
N THR A 52 6.06 -3.93 26.58
CA THR A 52 6.74 -4.33 25.34
C THR A 52 6.37 -3.37 24.23
N GLU A 53 7.36 -2.97 23.45
CA GLU A 53 7.17 -2.17 22.25
C GLU A 53 7.68 -2.96 21.04
N ARG A 54 6.97 -2.86 19.91
CA ARG A 54 7.38 -3.47 18.65
C ARG A 54 6.99 -2.60 17.47
N SER A 55 7.84 -2.55 16.46
CA SER A 55 7.47 -2.02 15.14
C SER A 55 7.20 -3.14 14.14
N THR A 56 6.07 -3.10 13.45
CA THR A 56 5.72 -3.99 12.33
C THR A 56 5.76 -3.23 11.02
N GLU A 57 6.31 -3.85 9.98
CA GLU A 57 6.28 -3.30 8.62
C GLU A 57 5.07 -3.85 7.88
N SER A 58 4.26 -2.95 7.32
CA SER A 58 3.15 -3.25 6.44
C SER A 58 3.57 -2.98 5.00
N LEU A 59 3.17 -3.85 4.07
CA LEU A 59 3.64 -3.83 2.69
C LEU A 59 2.46 -3.64 1.73
N CYS A 60 2.64 -2.76 0.76
CA CYS A 60 1.79 -2.66 -0.42
C CYS A 60 2.64 -2.88 -1.65
N SER A 61 2.25 -3.85 -2.46
CA SER A 61 2.92 -4.15 -3.73
C SER A 61 1.93 -4.06 -4.88
N VAL A 62 2.42 -3.55 -6.00
CA VAL A 62 1.67 -3.27 -7.21
C VAL A 62 2.46 -3.78 -8.40
N ILE A 63 1.78 -4.52 -9.26
CA ILE A 63 2.25 -4.90 -10.58
C ILE A 63 1.36 -4.18 -11.58
N ARG A 64 1.95 -3.30 -12.38
CA ARG A 64 1.25 -2.58 -13.45
C ARG A 64 1.27 -3.42 -14.71
N GLU A 65 0.11 -3.86 -15.16
CA GLU A 65 -0.02 -4.60 -16.43
C GLU A 65 -0.30 -3.63 -17.58
N GLN A 66 -1.05 -2.56 -17.29
CA GLN A 66 -1.44 -1.53 -18.24
C GLN A 66 -1.42 -0.18 -17.54
N GLY A 67 -0.78 0.81 -18.14
CA GLY A 67 -0.71 2.16 -17.58
C GLY A 67 -0.17 3.17 -18.57
N TYR A 68 -0.05 4.42 -18.12
CA TYR A 68 0.50 5.51 -18.92
C TYR A 68 1.55 6.29 -18.12
N VAL A 69 2.39 7.03 -18.83
CA VAL A 69 3.46 7.83 -18.27
C VAL A 69 3.35 9.25 -18.82
N ILE A 70 3.38 10.26 -17.95
CA ILE A 70 3.43 11.67 -18.35
C ILE A 70 4.77 12.23 -17.89
N GLY A 71 5.65 12.55 -18.83
CA GLY A 71 6.93 13.20 -18.53
C GLY A 71 7.93 12.33 -17.75
N GLY A 72 7.80 11.00 -17.81
CA GLY A 72 8.64 10.04 -17.08
C GLY A 72 8.05 9.55 -15.77
N GLU A 73 6.95 10.17 -15.32
CA GLU A 73 6.23 9.82 -14.09
C GLU A 73 4.95 9.05 -14.43
N CYS A 74 4.63 8.04 -13.61
CA CYS A 74 3.40 7.27 -13.68
C CYS A 74 2.71 7.39 -12.33
N GLU A 75 1.75 8.31 -12.23
CA GLU A 75 0.99 8.56 -11.01
C GLU A 75 -0.11 7.52 -10.87
N LEU A 76 -0.06 6.76 -9.77
CA LEU A 76 -1.05 5.76 -9.39
C LEU A 76 -1.32 5.89 -7.90
N THR A 77 -2.55 6.23 -7.54
CA THR A 77 -3.02 6.24 -6.16
C THR A 77 -3.92 5.05 -5.92
N LEU A 78 -3.56 4.21 -4.95
CA LEU A 78 -4.37 3.06 -4.53
C LEU A 78 -4.89 3.28 -3.12
N LYS A 79 -6.18 3.01 -2.93
CA LYS A 79 -6.79 2.92 -1.61
C LYS A 79 -6.46 1.61 -0.95
N THR A 80 -6.04 1.66 0.30
CA THR A 80 -5.62 0.47 1.02
C THR A 80 -6.85 -0.27 1.55
N PRO A 81 -6.78 -1.60 1.74
CA PRO A 81 -7.88 -2.39 2.31
C PRO A 81 -8.46 -1.86 3.62
N CYS A 82 -7.77 -1.01 4.37
CA CYS A 82 -8.31 -0.33 5.55
C CYS A 82 -9.51 0.57 5.23
N GLU A 83 -9.57 1.19 4.04
CA GLU A 83 -10.76 1.91 3.56
C GLU A 83 -11.83 0.99 2.97
N ILE A 84 -11.44 -0.17 2.45
CA ILE A 84 -12.33 -1.10 1.72
C ILE A 84 -13.04 -2.06 2.69
N ALA A 85 -12.38 -2.42 3.80
CA ALA A 85 -12.81 -3.43 4.76
C ALA A 85 -12.93 -2.89 6.20
N GLU A 86 -12.94 -1.56 6.40
CA GLU A 86 -13.09 -0.89 7.70
C GLU A 86 -12.11 -1.34 8.79
N LEU A 87 -10.89 -1.73 8.40
CA LEU A 87 -9.86 -2.18 9.34
C LEU A 87 -9.33 -0.97 10.12
N LYS A 88 -9.53 -0.97 11.44
CA LYS A 88 -9.05 0.07 12.38
C LYS A 88 -7.54 -0.02 12.67
N ALA A 89 -6.73 -0.52 11.74
CA ALA A 89 -5.29 -0.46 11.85
C ALA A 89 -4.85 0.96 11.43
N GLY A 90 -3.95 1.60 12.18
CA GLY A 90 -3.49 2.99 11.99
C GLY A 90 -2.66 3.23 10.73
N PHE A 91 -3.00 2.55 9.64
CA PHE A 91 -2.33 2.56 8.36
C PHE A 91 -2.78 3.73 7.49
N LYS A 92 -1.92 4.19 6.58
CA LYS A 92 -2.35 5.17 5.58
C LYS A 92 -3.47 4.60 4.70
N ARG A 93 -4.49 5.42 4.53
CA ARG A 93 -5.67 5.11 3.71
C ARG A 93 -5.34 5.01 2.21
N GLU A 94 -4.30 5.70 1.78
CA GLU A 94 -3.91 5.79 0.38
C GLU A 94 -2.40 5.64 0.21
N MET A 95 -2.00 5.04 -0.93
CA MET A 95 -0.62 4.94 -1.35
C MET A 95 -0.42 5.46 -2.77
N ASN A 96 0.55 6.36 -2.91
CA ASN A 96 0.89 7.00 -4.17
C ASN A 96 2.16 6.40 -4.75
N PHE A 97 2.07 5.75 -5.89
CA PHE A 97 3.20 5.24 -6.66
C PHE A 97 3.42 6.13 -7.87
N ASN A 98 4.52 6.88 -7.91
CA ASN A 98 4.76 7.89 -8.95
C ASN A 98 5.82 7.47 -9.97
N ASN A 99 6.56 6.40 -9.67
CA ASN A 99 7.59 5.86 -10.53
C ASN A 99 7.13 4.52 -11.12
N VAL A 100 7.36 4.34 -12.42
CA VAL A 100 7.05 3.09 -13.15
C VAL A 100 7.77 1.88 -12.55
N ASN A 101 8.98 2.09 -12.02
CA ASN A 101 9.79 1.03 -11.41
C ASN A 101 9.47 0.81 -9.93
N GLU A 102 8.70 1.70 -9.31
CA GLU A 102 8.31 1.58 -7.91
C GLU A 102 7.06 0.70 -7.82
N ASN A 103 7.29 -0.54 -7.40
CA ASN A 103 6.27 -1.57 -7.31
C ASN A 103 5.94 -1.95 -5.87
N THR A 104 6.71 -1.48 -4.89
CA THR A 104 6.47 -1.82 -3.48
C THR A 104 6.72 -0.60 -2.60
N LYS A 105 5.81 -0.37 -1.65
CA LYS A 105 5.95 0.60 -0.57
C LYS A 105 5.74 -0.10 0.76
N SER A 106 6.46 0.37 1.76
CA SER A 106 6.31 -0.10 3.11
C SER A 106 6.04 1.05 4.08
N GLU A 107 5.31 0.74 5.14
CA GLU A 107 5.06 1.66 6.23
C GLU A 107 5.17 0.91 7.56
N VAL A 108 5.86 1.54 8.50
CA VAL A 108 6.14 0.95 9.80
C VAL A 108 5.14 1.48 10.81
N MET A 109 4.54 0.57 11.57
CA MET A 109 3.63 0.85 12.67
C MET A 109 4.22 0.35 13.98
N SER A 110 4.26 1.20 15.00
CA SER A 110 4.69 0.81 16.35
C SER A 110 3.50 0.44 17.22
N TRP A 111 3.64 -0.67 17.91
CA TRP A 111 2.72 -1.25 18.87
C TRP A 111 3.36 -1.19 20.25
N ALA A 112 2.57 -0.84 21.25
CA ALA A 112 2.99 -0.93 22.64
C ALA A 112 1.95 -1.70 23.44
N VAL A 113 2.43 -2.59 24.31
CA VAL A 113 1.64 -3.29 25.33
C VAL A 113 2.15 -2.85 26.68
N ASP A 114 1.22 -2.50 27.57
CA ASP A 114 1.44 -2.32 28.99
C ASP A 114 0.35 -3.11 29.71
N SER A 115 0.72 -4.25 30.30
CA SER A 115 -0.24 -5.20 30.86
C SER A 115 0.29 -5.82 32.15
N THR A 116 -0.62 -6.30 32.99
CA THR A 116 -0.30 -7.02 34.21
C THR A 116 -0.75 -8.48 34.12
N VAL A 117 0.01 -9.36 34.77
CA VAL A 117 -0.26 -10.81 34.87
C VAL A 117 -0.27 -11.17 36.33
N ILE A 118 -1.33 -11.84 36.77
CA ILE A 118 -1.45 -12.37 38.13
C ILE A 118 -1.07 -13.84 38.07
N VAL A 119 -0.08 -14.25 38.86
CA VAL A 119 0.39 -15.64 38.95
C VAL A 119 -0.04 -16.23 40.29
N PRO A 120 -0.88 -17.28 40.29
CA PRO A 120 -1.29 -17.95 41.52
C PRO A 120 -0.12 -18.58 42.30
N PRO A 121 -0.30 -18.88 43.59
CA PRO A 121 0.68 -19.64 44.37
C PRO A 121 1.05 -20.97 43.73
N HIS A 122 2.33 -21.28 43.61
CA HIS A 122 2.84 -22.56 43.07
C HIS A 122 2.48 -22.84 41.60
N TYR A 123 2.37 -21.77 40.81
CA TYR A 123 2.07 -21.81 39.37
C TYR A 123 3.16 -21.12 38.56
N LYS A 124 3.23 -21.52 37.28
CA LYS A 124 3.85 -20.75 36.22
C LYS A 124 2.78 -20.26 35.24
N THR A 125 2.85 -18.99 34.87
CA THR A 125 1.99 -18.38 33.86
C THR A 125 2.85 -17.91 32.69
N GLU A 126 2.56 -18.43 31.52
CA GLU A 126 3.14 -17.99 30.26
C GLU A 126 2.27 -16.90 29.65
N ALA A 127 2.86 -15.73 29.39
CA ALA A 127 2.25 -14.67 28.60
C ALA A 127 2.85 -14.64 27.20
N SER A 128 2.01 -14.83 26.19
CA SER A 128 2.38 -14.83 24.77
C SER A 128 1.71 -13.67 24.03
N ILE A 129 2.51 -12.81 23.39
CA ILE A 129 1.98 -11.74 22.53
C ILE A 129 1.85 -12.28 21.11
N ILE A 130 0.63 -12.27 20.59
CA ILE A 130 0.30 -12.77 19.25
C ILE A 130 -0.19 -11.61 18.39
N ILE A 131 0.38 -11.49 17.19
CA ILE A 131 -0.12 -10.58 16.16
C ILE A 131 -0.68 -11.40 15.00
N GLU A 132 -1.86 -11.01 14.55
CA GLU A 132 -2.49 -11.54 13.35
C GLU A 132 -2.17 -10.61 12.18
N GLU A 133 -1.40 -11.11 11.22
CA GLU A 133 -1.18 -10.43 9.94
C GLU A 133 -2.11 -11.00 8.89
N MET A 134 -2.68 -10.12 8.07
CA MET A 134 -3.56 -10.50 6.98
C MET A 134 -2.99 -10.05 5.64
N ASN A 135 -3.14 -10.93 4.67
CA ASN A 135 -2.72 -10.70 3.30
C ASN A 135 -3.94 -10.59 2.40
N TYR A 136 -3.98 -9.55 1.59
CA TYR A 136 -4.97 -9.36 0.53
C TYR A 136 -4.28 -9.38 -0.82
N GLN A 137 -4.90 -10.05 -1.78
CA GLN A 137 -4.46 -9.99 -3.17
C GLN A 137 -5.68 -9.76 -4.06
N GLY A 138 -5.53 -8.92 -5.06
CA GLY A 138 -6.58 -8.65 -6.03
C GLY A 138 -6.07 -7.88 -7.23
N SER A 139 -6.99 -7.57 -8.14
CA SER A 139 -6.73 -6.71 -9.28
C SER A 139 -7.33 -5.34 -9.05
N TYR A 140 -6.72 -4.32 -9.63
CA TYR A 140 -7.23 -2.95 -9.62
C TYR A 140 -7.41 -2.42 -11.04
N VAL A 141 -8.40 -1.57 -11.20
CA VAL A 141 -8.64 -0.76 -12.39
C VAL A 141 -8.85 0.68 -11.95
N ILE A 142 -8.06 1.60 -12.51
CA ILE A 142 -8.19 3.03 -12.25
C ILE A 142 -8.29 3.77 -13.56
N ALA A 143 -9.18 4.75 -13.65
CA ALA A 143 -9.26 5.64 -14.78
C ALA A 143 -8.65 6.99 -14.44
N SER A 144 -7.92 7.57 -15.38
CA SER A 144 -7.39 8.92 -15.29
C SER A 144 -7.96 9.76 -16.42
N VAL A 145 -8.46 10.93 -16.09
CA VAL A 145 -9.08 11.86 -17.02
C VAL A 145 -8.13 13.02 -17.25
N LEU A 146 -7.73 13.19 -18.51
CA LEU A 146 -6.83 14.23 -18.98
C LEU A 146 -7.63 15.26 -19.78
N SER A 147 -7.39 16.54 -19.52
CA SER A 147 -7.97 17.64 -20.29
C SER A 147 -7.03 18.85 -20.37
N GLY A 148 -7.31 19.76 -21.29
CA GLY A 148 -6.54 20.99 -21.48
C GLY A 148 -5.49 20.89 -22.59
N SER A 149 -4.35 21.57 -22.41
CA SER A 149 -3.37 21.76 -23.48
C SER A 149 -1.94 21.59 -23.04
N VAL A 150 -1.11 21.14 -23.96
CA VAL A 150 0.35 21.01 -23.79
C VAL A 150 1.04 21.97 -24.74
N THR A 151 2.03 22.71 -24.23
CA THR A 151 2.87 23.57 -25.06
C THR A 151 4.21 22.89 -25.32
N ILE A 152 4.50 22.66 -26.60
CA ILE A 152 5.73 22.11 -27.13
C ILE A 152 6.60 23.28 -27.58
N SER A 153 7.78 23.44 -27.00
CA SER A 153 8.72 24.49 -27.38
C SER A 153 9.80 23.95 -28.30
N ILE A 154 9.80 24.45 -29.53
CA ILE A 154 10.79 24.13 -30.55
C ILE A 154 12.00 25.03 -30.38
N ARG A 155 13.18 24.43 -30.16
CA ARG A 155 14.43 25.16 -29.93
C ARG A 155 15.53 24.79 -30.92
N ARG A 156 16.24 25.81 -31.39
CA ARG A 156 17.39 25.64 -32.29
C ARG A 156 18.51 24.91 -31.54
N ARG A 157 19.04 23.84 -32.15
CA ARG A 157 20.04 22.97 -31.51
C ARG A 157 21.37 23.70 -31.21
N LYS A 158 21.78 24.65 -32.05
CA LYS A 158 23.08 25.33 -31.97
C LYS A 158 23.24 26.16 -30.70
N ASP A 159 22.20 26.88 -30.29
CA ASP A 159 22.25 27.89 -29.23
C ASP A 159 21.06 27.86 -28.27
N GLY A 160 20.13 26.91 -28.45
CA GLY A 160 18.97 26.74 -27.58
C GLY A 160 17.89 27.81 -27.75
N ALA A 161 18.02 28.70 -28.73
CA ALA A 161 17.05 29.77 -28.98
C ALA A 161 15.66 29.19 -29.32
N LEU A 162 14.61 29.76 -28.72
CA LEU A 162 13.22 29.37 -29.01
C LEU A 162 12.89 29.79 -30.45
N VAL A 163 12.53 28.80 -31.27
CA VAL A 163 12.12 28.98 -32.66
C VAL A 163 10.60 29.10 -32.74
N LEU A 164 9.88 28.18 -32.10
CA LEU A 164 8.41 28.15 -32.18
C LEU A 164 7.79 27.46 -30.97
N PRO A 165 6.88 28.10 -30.22
CA PRO A 165 6.01 27.41 -29.29
C PRO A 165 4.73 26.94 -30.00
N ILE A 166 4.42 25.66 -29.92
CA ILE A 166 3.16 25.08 -30.40
C ILE A 166 2.33 24.68 -29.19
N THR A 167 1.10 25.18 -29.08
CA THR A 167 0.16 24.73 -28.04
C THR A 167 -0.91 23.88 -28.69
N VAL A 168 -1.11 22.66 -28.17
CA VAL A 168 -2.06 21.69 -28.73
C VAL A 168 -2.99 21.19 -27.64
N ASN A 169 -4.26 21.00 -27.98
CA ASN A 169 -5.23 20.37 -27.10
C ASN A 169 -4.92 18.87 -26.98
N ILE A 170 -4.86 18.36 -25.75
CA ILE A 170 -4.54 16.95 -25.51
C ILE A 170 -5.56 16.01 -26.14
N VAL A 171 -6.84 16.40 -26.20
CA VAL A 171 -7.92 15.61 -26.78
C VAL A 171 -7.73 15.43 -28.28
N GLU A 172 -7.30 16.48 -28.98
CA GLU A 172 -7.01 16.41 -30.42
C GLU A 172 -5.83 15.50 -30.72
N VAL A 173 -4.76 15.61 -29.92
CA VAL A 173 -3.57 14.74 -30.04
C VAL A 173 -3.97 13.27 -29.88
N PHE A 174 -4.75 12.94 -28.86
CA PHE A 174 -5.19 11.56 -28.64
C PHE A 174 -6.16 11.09 -29.73
N ARG A 175 -7.07 11.93 -30.20
CA ARG A 175 -8.00 11.59 -31.29
C ARG A 175 -7.24 11.20 -32.56
N GLU A 176 -6.34 12.07 -33.01
CA GLU A 176 -5.51 11.81 -34.19
C GLU A 176 -4.67 10.54 -34.02
N HIS A 177 -4.07 10.34 -32.84
CA HIS A 177 -3.26 9.16 -32.57
C HIS A 177 -4.09 7.86 -32.56
N LEU A 178 -5.27 7.86 -31.92
CA LEU A 178 -6.16 6.70 -31.81
C LEU A 178 -6.84 6.33 -33.14
N GLU A 179 -7.04 7.29 -34.04
CA GLU A 179 -7.54 7.07 -35.40
C GLU A 179 -6.43 6.68 -36.38
N SER A 180 -5.16 6.87 -36.01
CA SER A 180 -4.03 6.54 -36.87
C SER A 180 -3.94 5.03 -37.17
N ARG A 181 -3.50 4.69 -38.39
CA ARG A 181 -3.29 3.30 -38.82
C ARG A 181 -2.18 2.57 -38.04
N HIS A 182 -1.36 3.31 -37.30
CA HIS A 182 -0.19 2.80 -36.58
C HIS A 182 -0.44 2.63 -35.08
N VAL A 183 -1.67 2.90 -34.60
CA VAL A 183 -1.99 2.75 -33.20
C VAL A 183 -1.89 1.28 -32.77
N ARG A 184 -1.22 1.03 -31.65
CA ARG A 184 -1.17 -0.30 -31.06
C ARG A 184 -2.53 -0.65 -30.46
N LYS A 185 -2.96 -1.91 -30.60
CA LYS A 185 -4.23 -2.39 -30.05
C LYS A 185 -4.36 -2.13 -28.54
N GLU A 186 -3.26 -2.31 -27.81
CA GLU A 186 -3.16 -2.05 -26.37
C GLU A 186 -3.50 -0.59 -26.02
N VAL A 187 -2.97 0.37 -26.78
CA VAL A 187 -3.24 1.81 -26.58
C VAL A 187 -4.70 2.11 -26.84
N LYS A 188 -5.28 1.53 -27.89
CA LYS A 188 -6.70 1.70 -28.23
C LYS A 188 -7.64 1.07 -27.20
N ALA A 189 -7.22 0.00 -26.54
CA ALA A 189 -7.98 -0.64 -25.46
C ALA A 189 -7.90 0.13 -24.13
N SER A 190 -6.92 1.02 -23.99
CA SER A 190 -6.59 1.66 -22.72
C SER A 190 -6.82 3.16 -22.70
N ALA A 191 -6.99 3.83 -23.84
CA ALA A 191 -7.35 5.24 -23.92
C ALA A 191 -8.61 5.45 -24.78
N MET A 192 -9.49 6.34 -24.31
CA MET A 192 -10.73 6.70 -24.99
C MET A 192 -10.94 8.21 -24.94
N VAL A 193 -11.25 8.80 -26.09
CA VAL A 193 -11.65 10.21 -26.18
C VAL A 193 -13.14 10.31 -25.84
N GLN A 194 -13.48 11.09 -24.81
CA GLN A 194 -14.87 11.35 -24.42
C GLN A 194 -15.31 12.68 -25.02
N GLY A 195 -15.95 12.60 -26.19
CA GLY A 195 -16.40 13.77 -26.95
C GLY A 195 -15.24 14.70 -27.33
N ASN A 196 -15.38 16.00 -27.01
CA ASN A 196 -14.36 17.02 -27.25
C ASN A 196 -13.72 17.58 -25.98
N GLN A 197 -14.02 16.99 -24.81
CA GLN A 197 -13.69 17.60 -23.53
C GLN A 197 -12.48 16.95 -22.84
N CYS A 198 -12.37 15.62 -22.90
CA CYS A 198 -11.32 14.92 -22.18
C CYS A 198 -10.93 13.58 -22.81
N VAL A 199 -9.80 13.06 -22.36
CA VAL A 199 -9.29 11.73 -22.65
C VAL A 199 -9.33 10.92 -21.37
N ARG A 200 -9.99 9.77 -21.39
CA ARG A 200 -10.00 8.82 -20.28
C ARG A 200 -9.01 7.70 -20.57
N ILE A 201 -8.06 7.50 -19.67
CA ILE A 201 -7.04 6.45 -19.76
C ILE A 201 -7.27 5.46 -18.62
N THR A 202 -7.39 4.18 -18.95
CA THR A 202 -7.57 3.09 -17.99
C THR A 202 -6.22 2.44 -17.71
N SER A 203 -5.84 2.40 -16.44
CA SER A 203 -4.71 1.62 -15.94
C SER A 203 -5.21 0.41 -15.17
N LYS A 204 -4.51 -0.71 -15.30
CA LYS A 204 -4.88 -2.00 -14.71
C LYS A 204 -3.66 -2.71 -14.18
N GLY A 205 -3.88 -3.53 -13.16
CA GLY A 205 -2.84 -4.42 -12.68
C GLY A 205 -3.28 -5.24 -11.48
N VAL A 206 -2.30 -5.80 -10.80
CA VAL A 206 -2.47 -6.62 -9.61
C VAL A 206 -1.89 -5.88 -8.41
N CYS A 207 -2.56 -5.96 -7.27
CA CYS A 207 -2.10 -5.43 -6.00
C CYS A 207 -2.06 -6.54 -4.94
N SER A 208 -1.07 -6.44 -4.06
CA SER A 208 -0.94 -7.25 -2.86
C SER A 208 -0.75 -6.34 -1.67
N PHE A 209 -1.40 -6.66 -0.56
CA PHE A 209 -1.34 -5.90 0.65
C PHE A 209 -1.12 -6.81 1.85
N GLN A 210 -0.18 -6.46 2.72
CA GLN A 210 0.11 -7.17 3.97
C GLN A 210 0.04 -6.19 5.13
N PHE A 211 -0.84 -6.48 6.09
CA PHE A 211 -1.06 -5.63 7.27
C PHE A 211 -1.15 -6.44 8.55
N ALA A 212 -0.60 -5.89 9.62
CA ALA A 212 -0.92 -6.34 10.98
C ALA A 212 -2.31 -5.80 11.38
N LEU A 213 -3.22 -6.70 11.74
CA LEU A 213 -4.61 -6.35 12.04
C LEU A 213 -4.90 -6.25 13.53
N LYS A 214 -4.42 -7.23 14.28
CA LYS A 214 -4.82 -7.43 15.66
C LYS A 214 -3.62 -7.89 16.47
N GLN A 215 -3.53 -7.34 17.66
CA GLN A 215 -2.64 -7.79 18.71
C GLN A 215 -3.48 -8.36 19.85
N ARG A 216 -3.06 -9.49 20.42
CA ARG A 216 -3.65 -10.08 21.62
C ARG A 216 -2.58 -10.70 22.51
N ILE A 217 -2.92 -10.88 23.78
CA ILE A 217 -2.09 -11.55 24.78
C ILE A 217 -2.81 -12.84 25.15
N ASP A 218 -2.16 -13.98 24.94
CA ASP A 218 -2.65 -15.28 25.36
C ASP A 218 -1.90 -15.67 26.65
N LEU A 219 -2.64 -16.00 27.71
CA LEU A 219 -2.09 -16.46 28.99
C LEU A 219 -2.31 -17.97 29.13
N LYS A 220 -1.26 -18.71 29.48
CA LYS A 220 -1.33 -20.15 29.77
C LYS A 220 -0.78 -20.43 31.16
N GLU A 221 -1.63 -20.97 32.03
CA GLU A 221 -1.28 -21.28 33.42
C GLU A 221 -1.03 -22.78 33.57
N GLU A 222 0.04 -23.14 34.27
CA GLU A 222 0.39 -24.52 34.59
C GLU A 222 0.82 -24.60 36.07
N PRO A 223 0.31 -25.56 36.86
CA PRO A 223 0.83 -25.81 38.20
C PRO A 223 2.25 -26.39 38.11
N PHE A 224 3.04 -26.25 39.18
CA PHE A 224 4.32 -26.95 39.27
C PHE A 224 4.15 -28.46 39.25
N GLY A 225 5.05 -29.11 38.51
CA GLY A 225 5.16 -30.57 38.51
C GLY A 225 5.62 -31.09 39.88
N ASP A 226 5.38 -32.37 40.15
CA ASP A 226 5.74 -32.97 41.44
C ASP A 226 7.25 -32.91 41.74
N GLU A 227 8.11 -32.83 40.72
CA GLU A 227 9.56 -32.61 40.89
C GLU A 227 9.93 -31.16 41.27
N GLU A 228 9.15 -30.17 40.83
CA GLU A 228 9.39 -28.75 41.13
C GLU A 228 8.92 -28.37 42.54
N LYS A 229 7.93 -29.10 43.10
CA LYS A 229 7.51 -28.96 44.50
C LYS A 229 8.57 -29.45 45.50
N LEU A 230 9.38 -30.44 45.11
CA LEU A 230 10.41 -31.06 45.96
C LEU A 230 11.67 -30.21 46.13
N MET A 231 11.87 -29.16 45.32
CA MET A 231 13.01 -28.23 45.45
C MET A 231 12.77 -27.09 46.46
N VAL A 232 11.62 -27.09 47.15
CA VAL A 232 11.16 -25.98 48.02
C VAL A 232 11.00 -26.41 49.50
N ASP A 233 11.32 -27.66 49.84
CA ASP A 233 11.45 -28.10 51.24
C ASP A 233 12.92 -28.05 51.73
#